data_AF-A0A285EBC0-F1
#
_entry.id   AF-A0A285EBC0-F1
#
_cell.length_a   1.000
_cell.length_b   1.000
_cell.length_c   1.000
_cell.angle_alpha   90.00
_cell.angle_beta   90.00
_cell.angle_gamma   90.00
#
_symmetry.space_group_name_H-M   'P 1'
#
loop_
_entity.id
_entity.type
_entity.pdbx_description
1 polymer ?
#
loop_
_entity_poly.entity_id
_entity_poly.type
_entity_poly.pdbx_seq_one_letter_code
_entity_poly.pdbx_strand_id
1 'polypeptide(L)' 'MPPIPRSFSAEATAHAARGARLDLAADRYEEVGAVLGEMYALIDRLDDVPLGETPPATAFDARWEA' A
#
# COMPACT_ATOMS: atom_id res chain seq x y z
N MET A 1 -17.06 8.32 9.09
CA MET A 1 -17.46 7.99 7.70
C MET A 1 -16.77 6.68 7.38
N PRO A 2 -17.46 5.62 6.90
CA PRO A 2 -16.76 4.40 6.51
C PRO A 2 -15.74 4.74 5.41
N PRO A 3 -14.52 4.19 5.46
CA PRO A 3 -13.50 4.50 4.46
C PRO A 3 -14.01 4.09 3.08
N ILE A 4 -13.88 4.99 2.11
CA ILE A 4 -14.23 4.70 0.72
C ILE A 4 -13.18 3.70 0.22
N PRO A 5 -13.57 2.50 -0.27
CA PRO A 5 -12.61 1.51 -0.73
C PRO A 5 -11.71 2.10 -1.82
N ARG A 6 -10.39 1.96 -1.65
CA ARG A 6 -9.44 2.37 -2.68
C ARG A 6 -9.51 1.41 -3.86
N SER A 7 -9.62 1.96 -5.06
CA SER A 7 -9.50 1.21 -6.31
C SER A 7 -8.26 1.70 -7.07
N PHE A 8 -7.50 0.77 -7.63
CA PHE A 8 -6.32 1.07 -8.42
C PHE A 8 -6.56 0.61 -9.86
N SER A 9 -6.45 1.54 -10.80
CA SER A 9 -6.52 1.21 -12.22
C SER A 9 -5.28 0.44 -12.66
N ALA A 10 -5.37 -0.26 -13.80
CA ALA A 10 -4.20 -0.89 -14.42
C ALA A 10 -3.08 0.13 -14.69
N GLU A 11 -3.42 1.36 -15.09
CA GLU A 11 -2.46 2.43 -15.32
C GLU A 11 -1.72 2.84 -14.03
N ALA A 12 -2.45 3.04 -12.94
CA ALA A 12 -1.87 3.38 -11.64
C ALA A 12 -0.97 2.25 -11.12
N THR A 13 -1.40 1.00 -11.30
CA THR A 13 -0.64 -0.19 -10.91
C THR A 13 0.64 -0.33 -11.74
N ALA A 14 0.57 -0.10 -13.06
CA ALA A 14 1.74 -0.08 -13.93
C ALA A 14 2.71 1.04 -13.57
N HIS A 15 2.21 2.23 -13.20
CA HIS A 15 3.05 3.33 -12.71
C HIS A 15 3.79 2.94 -11.41
N ALA A 16 3.07 2.36 -10.44
CA ALA A 16 3.65 1.90 -9.18
C ALA A 16 4.70 0.79 -9.40
N ALA A 17 4.40 -0.18 -10.26
CA ALA A 17 5.32 -1.28 -10.60
C ALA A 17 6.65 -0.75 -11.17
N ARG A 18 6.61 0.24 -12.06
CA ARG A 18 7.82 0.91 -12.57
C ARG A 18 8.61 1.59 -11.46
N GLY A 19 7.95 2.31 -10.56
CA GLY A 19 8.58 2.94 -9.40
C GLY A 19 9.27 1.92 -8.48
N ALA A 20 8.65 0.75 -8.30
CA ALA A 20 9.19 -0.36 -7.52
C ALA A 20 10.20 -1.24 -8.28
N ARG A 21 10.45 -0.96 -9.57
CA ARG A 21 11.29 -1.79 -10.47
C ARG A 21 10.83 -3.25 -10.54
N LEU A 22 9.52 -3.48 -10.47
CA LEU A 22 8.90 -4.79 -10.62
C LEU A 22 8.51 -5.00 -12.09
N ASP A 23 9.04 -6.06 -12.69
CA ASP A 23 8.67 -6.47 -14.05
C ASP A 23 7.41 -7.35 -13.97
N LEU A 24 6.26 -6.75 -14.29
CA LEU A 24 4.97 -7.42 -14.31
C LEU A 24 4.44 -7.48 -15.75
N ALA A 25 3.95 -8.65 -16.14
CA ALA A 25 3.24 -8.80 -17.39
C ALA A 25 1.97 -7.92 -17.39
N ALA A 26 1.64 -7.34 -18.56
CA ALA A 26 0.61 -6.30 -18.63
C ALA A 26 -0.80 -6.78 -18.26
N ASP A 27 -1.08 -8.07 -18.47
CA ASP A 27 -2.30 -8.76 -18.08
C ASP A 27 -2.45 -8.95 -16.56
N ARG A 28 -1.38 -8.74 -15.78
CA ARG A 28 -1.40 -8.86 -14.31
C ARG A 28 -1.81 -7.57 -13.60
N TYR A 29 -1.82 -6.42 -14.28
CA TYR A 29 -2.00 -5.13 -13.61
C TYR A 29 -3.37 -4.96 -12.95
N GLU A 30 -4.45 -5.47 -13.55
CA GLU A 30 -5.79 -5.39 -12.96
C GLU A 30 -5.90 -6.24 -11.71
N GLU A 31 -5.41 -7.48 -11.76
CA GLU A 31 -5.44 -8.41 -10.62
C GLU A 31 -4.60 -7.88 -9.45
N VAL A 32 -3.39 -7.38 -9.73
CA VAL A 32 -2.54 -6.76 -8.71
C VAL A 32 -3.19 -5.50 -8.13
N GLY A 33 -3.83 -4.68 -8.97
CA GLY A 33 -4.56 -3.49 -8.51
C GLY A 33 -5.70 -3.83 -7.55
N ALA A 34 -6.44 -4.91 -7.81
CA ALA A 34 -7.49 -5.40 -6.91
C ALA A 34 -6.92 -5.85 -5.55
N VAL A 35 -5.84 -6.65 -5.57
CA VAL A 35 -5.17 -7.11 -4.34
C VAL A 35 -4.61 -5.93 -3.54
N LEU A 36 -4.02 -4.93 -4.20
CA LEU A 36 -3.56 -3.71 -3.54
C LEU A 36 -4.71 -2.96 -2.87
N GLY A 37 -5.89 -2.91 -3.48
CA GLY A 37 -7.10 -2.34 -2.88
C GLY A 37 -7.46 -3.01 -1.55
N GLU A 38 -7.44 -4.34 -1.51
CA GLU A 38 -7.70 -5.13 -0.29
C GLU A 38 -6.61 -4.90 0.78
N MET A 39 -5.34 -4.87 0.38
CA MET A 39 -4.23 -4.58 1.30
C MET A 39 -4.35 -3.18 1.91
N TYR A 40 -4.68 -2.17 1.11
CA TYR A 40 -4.88 -0.82 1.62
C TYR A 40 -6.09 -0.72 2.53
N ALA A 41 -7.18 -1.47 2.28
CA ALA A 41 -8.29 -1.54 3.21
C ALA A 41 -7.87 -2.07 4.59
N LEU A 42 -6.90 -2.98 4.66
CA LEU A 42 -6.34 -3.44 5.94
C LEU A 42 -5.48 -2.37 6.61
N ILE A 43 -4.66 -1.64 5.84
CA ILE A 43 -3.82 -0.53 6.32
C ILE A 43 -4.68 0.62 6.84
N ASP A 44 -5.78 0.95 6.15
CA ASP A 44 -6.67 2.06 6.51
C ASP A 44 -7.34 1.84 7.88
N ARG A 45 -7.39 0.60 8.39
CA ARG A 45 -7.80 0.35 9.79
C ARG A 45 -6.86 0.95 10.83
N LEU A 46 -5.64 1.30 10.44
CA LEU A 46 -4.69 2.01 11.31
C LEU A 46 -5.12 3.47 11.55
N ASP A 47 -5.98 4.05 10.71
CA ASP A 47 -6.49 5.42 10.91
C ASP A 47 -7.32 5.53 12.20
N ASP A 48 -7.92 4.43 12.65
CA ASP A 48 -8.69 4.36 13.90
C ASP A 48 -7.79 4.32 15.15
N VAL A 49 -6.47 4.17 14.99
CA VAL A 49 -5.52 4.09 16.12
C VAL A 49 -5.14 5.51 16.57
N PRO A 50 -5.53 5.94 17.79
CA PRO A 50 -5.17 7.27 18.28
C PRO A 50 -3.66 7.33 18.60
N LEU A 51 -2.92 8.12 17.84
CA LEU A 51 -1.46 8.27 18.02
C LEU A 51 -1.10 9.23 19.17
N GLY A 52 -1.97 10.17 19.53
CA GLY A 52 -1.68 11.18 20.56
C GLY A 52 -0.40 11.97 20.23
N GLU A 53 0.47 12.15 21.23
CA GLU A 53 1.77 12.81 21.10
C GLU A 53 2.89 11.85 20.67
N THR A 54 2.57 10.64 20.20
CA THR A 54 3.59 9.64 19.82
C THR A 54 4.42 10.17 18.66
N PRO A 55 5.73 10.45 18.85
CA PRO A 55 6.55 10.95 17.77
C PRO A 55 6.77 9.84 16.73
N PRO A 56 6.99 10.19 15.44
CA PRO A 56 7.40 9.21 14.44
C PRO A 56 8.64 8.45 14.90
N ALA A 57 8.63 7.13 14.79
CA ALA A 57 9.76 6.27 15.14
C ALA A 57 10.87 6.36 14.08
N THR A 58 11.54 7.51 14.00
CA THR A 58 12.57 7.81 12.98
C THR A 58 13.85 6.98 13.12
N ALA A 59 14.05 6.35 14.28
CA ALA A 59 15.15 5.43 14.54
C ALA A 59 14.81 3.97 14.20
N PHE A 60 13.60 3.67 13.70
CA PHE A 60 13.24 2.32 13.30
C PHE A 60 14.02 1.91 12.05
N ASP A 61 14.82 0.87 12.17
CA ASP A 61 15.54 0.25 11.06
C ASP A 61 14.71 -0.92 10.52
N ALA A 62 14.11 -0.72 9.34
CA ALA A 62 13.27 -1.73 8.70
C ALA A 62 14.08 -2.87 8.04
N ARG A 63 15.41 -2.88 8.18
CA ARG A 63 16.23 -4.00 7.70
C ARG A 63 15.94 -5.25 8.54
N TRP A 64 15.59 -6.33 7.86
CA TRP A 64 15.68 -7.67 8.44
C TRP A 64 17.16 -8.05 8.53
N GLU A 65 17.79 -7.73 9.66
CA GLU A 65 19.09 -8.30 10.02
C GLU A 65 18.83 -9.67 10.67
N ALA A 66 19.51 -10.70 10.15
CA ALA A 66 19.42 -12.09 10.59
C ALA A 66 20.22 -12.35 11.88
#